data_AF-A0A2H0YL57-F1
#
_entry.id   AF-A0A2H0YL57-F1
#
_cell.length_a   1.000
_cell.length_b   1.000
_cell.length_c   1.000
_cell.angle_alpha   90.00
_cell.angle_beta   90.00
_cell.angle_gamma   90.00
#
_symmetry.space_group_name_H-M   'P 1'
#
loop_
_entity.id
_entity.type
_entity.pdbx_description
1 polymer ?
#
loop_
_entity_poly.entity_id
_entity_poly.type
_entity_poly.pdbx_seq_one_letter_code
_entity_poly.pdbx_strand_id
1 'polypeptide(L)'
;MSKSFFNDINAILMTKISLLVIVSVMIQLAAAFLAFRMIKVSRHVPGWILISLALFLMGVRRIASLMGYHLPGAEHFRGGTPETIALVISILMLCGVVLIRRYFIHQNRQEERLLESEKRYKTLSDQLEQRVEERTRELQNTIQTLQECRRIKSDFLGRMSHELRTPLNSVIGFSDVLLNGMDGELTSEQKKDVEMIFHSAQHLLQLIDDILDQYRHESGKETPDAGKAGSPEIPDDVH
;
A
#
# COMPACT_ATOMS: atom_id res chain seq x y z
N MET A 1 14.27 48.66 -75.13
CA MET A 1 14.95 47.49 -74.53
C MET A 1 14.85 47.39 -72.99
N SER A 2 14.23 48.36 -72.28
CA SER A 2 14.23 48.40 -70.80
C SER A 2 13.05 47.68 -70.11
N LYS A 3 11.84 47.67 -70.71
CA LYS A 3 10.65 47.07 -70.08
C LYS A 3 10.68 45.54 -69.95
N SER A 4 11.29 44.81 -70.90
CA SER A 4 11.35 43.34 -70.81
C SER A 4 12.35 42.89 -69.74
N PHE A 5 13.51 43.54 -69.63
CA PHE A 5 14.52 43.23 -68.62
C PHE A 5 14.01 43.47 -67.19
N PHE A 6 13.27 44.56 -66.95
CA PHE A 6 12.61 44.80 -65.66
C PHE A 6 11.49 43.80 -65.37
N ASN A 7 10.74 43.36 -66.38
CA ASN A 7 9.72 42.33 -66.23
C ASN A 7 10.34 40.96 -65.93
N ASP A 8 11.47 40.60 -66.56
CA ASP A 8 12.18 39.36 -66.30
C ASP A 8 12.78 39.34 -64.88
N ILE A 9 13.36 40.47 -64.43
CA ILE A 9 13.86 40.61 -63.04
C ILE A 9 12.70 40.53 -62.03
N ASN A 10 11.59 41.23 -62.29
CA ASN A 10 10.42 41.17 -61.41
C ASN A 10 9.78 39.78 -61.39
N ALA A 11 9.73 39.09 -62.54
CA ALA A 11 9.24 37.71 -62.61
C ALA A 11 10.12 36.77 -61.77
N ILE A 12 11.45 36.84 -61.92
CA ILE A 12 12.39 36.04 -61.12
C ILE A 12 12.27 36.35 -59.63
N LEU A 13 12.14 37.62 -59.25
CA LEU A 13 11.99 38.05 -57.86
C LEU A 13 10.66 37.54 -57.27
N MET A 14 9.56 37.64 -58.02
CA MET A 14 8.25 37.12 -57.63
C MET A 14 8.24 35.60 -57.47
N THR A 15 8.89 34.86 -58.38
CA THR A 15 9.02 33.40 -58.28
C THR A 15 9.81 33.00 -57.03
N LYS A 16 10.92 33.69 -56.73
CA LYS A 16 11.71 33.42 -55.51
C LYS A 16 10.93 33.71 -54.23
N ILE A 17 10.20 34.82 -54.16
CA ILE A 17 9.37 35.18 -52.99
C ILE A 17 8.25 34.15 -52.80
N SER A 18 7.56 33.77 -53.88
CA SER A 18 6.49 32.77 -53.83
C SER A 18 7.00 31.41 -53.33
N LEU A 19 8.17 30.97 -53.81
CA LEU A 19 8.79 29.72 -53.39
C LEU A 19 9.17 29.74 -51.90
N LEU A 20 9.77 30.85 -51.42
CA LEU A 20 10.13 31.02 -50.01
C LEU A 20 8.88 31.01 -49.10
N VAL A 21 7.78 31.61 -49.57
CA VAL A 21 6.50 31.57 -48.85
C VAL A 21 5.93 30.16 -48.77
N ILE A 22 5.89 29.42 -49.88
CA ILE A 22 5.40 28.03 -49.94
C ILE A 22 6.20 27.14 -48.99
N VAL A 23 7.54 27.19 -49.06
CA VAL A 23 8.42 26.36 -48.21
C VAL A 23 8.15 26.61 -46.73
N SER A 24 7.96 27.87 -46.33
CA SER A 24 7.71 28.15 -44.93
C SER A 24 6.28 27.81 -44.47
N VAL A 25 5.26 27.89 -45.34
CA VAL A 25 3.92 27.40 -45.02
C VAL A 25 3.95 25.89 -44.82
N MET A 26 4.71 25.16 -45.65
CA MET A 26 4.92 23.72 -45.48
C MET A 26 5.58 23.39 -44.14
N ILE A 27 6.62 24.15 -43.74
CA ILE A 27 7.28 23.98 -42.42
C ILE A 27 6.29 24.26 -41.27
N GLN A 28 5.46 25.29 -41.39
CA GLN A 28 4.45 25.65 -40.37
C GLN A 28 3.36 24.58 -40.24
N LEU A 29 2.89 24.02 -41.36
CA LEU A 29 1.94 22.90 -41.36
C LEU A 29 2.55 21.63 -40.76
N ALA A 30 3.82 21.34 -41.06
CA ALA A 30 4.54 20.22 -40.45
C ALA A 30 4.68 20.41 -38.93
N ALA A 31 5.02 21.62 -38.47
CA ALA A 31 5.11 21.95 -37.05
C ALA A 31 3.73 21.84 -36.34
N ALA A 32 2.65 22.31 -36.98
CA ALA A 32 1.29 22.19 -36.45
C ALA A 32 0.85 20.72 -36.38
N PHE A 33 1.19 19.93 -37.39
CA PHE A 33 0.91 18.49 -37.40
C PHE A 33 1.69 17.75 -36.31
N LEU A 34 2.95 18.10 -36.07
CA LEU A 34 3.75 17.51 -34.99
C LEU A 34 3.21 17.89 -33.61
N ALA A 35 2.81 19.15 -33.43
CA ALA A 35 2.13 19.63 -32.23
C ALA A 35 0.82 18.87 -32.00
N PHE A 36 0.02 18.66 -33.05
CA PHE A 36 -1.21 17.88 -32.99
C PHE A 36 -0.96 16.39 -32.65
N ARG A 37 0.08 15.79 -33.23
CA ARG A 37 0.48 14.40 -32.90
C ARG A 37 0.92 14.29 -31.44
N MET A 38 1.61 15.29 -30.90
CA MET A 38 2.00 15.36 -29.49
C MET A 38 0.80 15.48 -28.54
N ILE A 39 -0.37 15.99 -28.97
CA ILE A 39 -1.62 15.99 -28.19
C ILE A 39 -2.08 14.55 -27.87
N LYS A 40 -1.85 13.58 -28.77
CA LYS A 40 -2.24 12.18 -28.53
C LYS A 40 -1.27 11.41 -27.64
N VAL A 41 0.01 11.80 -27.63
CA VAL A 41 1.07 11.14 -26.84
C VAL A 41 1.16 11.74 -25.44
N SER A 42 0.89 13.04 -25.31
CA SER A 42 0.87 13.74 -24.03
C SER A 42 -0.55 13.73 -23.47
N ARG A 43 -0.72 13.32 -22.19
CA ARG A 43 -2.02 13.31 -21.48
C ARG A 43 -2.58 14.73 -21.22
N HIS A 44 -1.99 15.78 -21.85
CA HIS A 44 -2.15 17.20 -21.53
C HIS A 44 -2.42 18.04 -22.77
N VAL A 45 -3.71 18.24 -23.00
CA VAL A 45 -4.29 18.78 -24.22
C VAL A 45 -4.18 20.32 -24.39
N PRO A 46 -4.19 21.20 -23.36
CA PRO A 46 -4.42 22.62 -23.60
C PRO A 46 -3.22 23.41 -24.14
N GLY A 47 -1.98 23.09 -23.74
CA GLY A 47 -0.78 23.82 -24.19
C GLY A 47 -0.46 23.58 -25.67
N TRP A 48 -0.60 22.32 -26.11
CA TRP A 48 -0.38 21.94 -27.51
C TRP A 48 -1.49 22.45 -28.44
N ILE A 49 -2.74 22.57 -27.96
CA ILE A 49 -3.82 23.22 -28.72
C ILE A 49 -3.48 24.69 -28.99
N LEU A 50 -3.00 25.44 -28.00
CA LEU A 50 -2.63 26.84 -28.17
C LEU A 50 -1.48 27.03 -29.17
N ILE A 51 -0.45 26.19 -29.10
CA ILE A 51 0.66 26.21 -30.07
C ILE A 51 0.16 25.87 -31.48
N SER A 52 -0.69 24.83 -31.61
CA SER A 52 -1.28 24.45 -32.89
C SER A 52 -2.15 25.57 -33.48
N LEU A 53 -2.94 26.25 -32.66
CA LEU A 53 -3.78 27.38 -33.07
C LEU A 53 -2.94 28.59 -33.51
N ALA A 54 -1.86 28.89 -32.78
CA ALA A 54 -0.94 29.98 -33.13
C ALA A 54 -0.22 29.72 -34.46
N LEU A 55 0.21 28.48 -34.71
CA LEU A 55 0.83 28.07 -35.99
C LEU A 55 -0.17 28.15 -37.15
N PHE A 56 -1.44 27.75 -36.92
CA PHE A 56 -2.50 27.86 -37.92
C PHE A 56 -2.77 29.33 -38.30
N LEU A 57 -2.95 30.21 -37.31
CA LEU A 57 -3.13 31.65 -37.56
C LEU A 57 -1.93 32.27 -38.28
N MET A 58 -0.71 31.80 -37.99
CA MET A 58 0.50 32.23 -38.70
C MET A 58 0.48 31.82 -40.18
N GLY A 59 -0.02 30.62 -40.50
CA GLY A 59 -0.20 30.14 -41.87
C GLY A 59 -1.24 30.97 -42.64
N VAL A 60 -2.39 31.26 -42.02
CA VAL A 60 -3.45 32.11 -42.61
C VAL A 60 -2.94 33.51 -42.93
N ARG A 61 -2.22 34.15 -42.00
CA ARG A 61 -1.57 35.46 -42.24
C ARG A 61 -0.66 35.42 -43.46
N ARG A 62 0.09 34.33 -43.61
CA ARG A 62 1.08 34.18 -44.67
C ARG A 62 0.43 33.95 -46.04
N ILE A 63 -0.68 33.20 -46.09
CA ILE A 63 -1.48 33.02 -47.31
C ILE A 63 -2.14 34.33 -47.72
N ALA A 64 -2.70 35.09 -46.77
CA ALA A 64 -3.28 36.41 -47.05
C ALA A 64 -2.24 37.39 -47.63
N SER A 65 -1.01 37.39 -47.08
CA SER A 65 0.11 38.17 -47.61
C SER A 65 0.52 37.76 -49.03
N LEU A 66 0.39 36.48 -49.38
CA LEU A 66 0.70 35.98 -50.73
C LEU A 66 -0.40 36.37 -51.74
N MET A 67 -1.67 36.27 -51.32
CA MET A 67 -2.82 36.60 -52.16
C MET A 67 -2.89 38.10 -52.49
N GLY A 68 -2.51 38.97 -51.53
CA GLY A 68 -2.37 40.41 -51.75
C GLY A 68 -1.27 40.79 -52.75
N TYR A 69 -0.29 39.90 -53.00
CA TYR A 69 0.78 40.13 -53.98
C TYR A 69 0.38 39.81 -55.43
N HIS A 70 -0.66 38.98 -55.65
CA HIS A 70 -1.08 38.52 -56.98
C HIS A 70 -2.26 39.28 -57.61
N LEU A 71 -2.99 40.11 -56.82
CA LEU A 71 -4.14 40.89 -57.31
C LEU A 71 -3.77 42.38 -57.46
N PRO A 72 -3.62 42.91 -58.69
CA PRO A 72 -3.35 44.34 -58.91
C PRO A 72 -4.62 45.15 -58.60
N GLY A 73 -4.58 45.96 -57.53
CA GLY A 73 -5.71 46.79 -57.07
C GLY A 73 -6.02 46.72 -55.57
N ALA A 74 -5.38 45.82 -54.83
CA ALA A 74 -5.59 45.65 -53.38
C ALA A 74 -4.75 46.61 -52.49
N GLU A 75 -4.52 47.85 -52.92
CA GLU A 75 -3.81 48.88 -52.14
C GLU A 75 -4.53 49.21 -50.80
N HIS A 76 -5.83 48.89 -50.69
CA HIS A 76 -6.64 49.16 -49.50
C HIS A 76 -6.42 48.19 -48.32
N PHE A 77 -5.74 47.05 -48.52
CA PHE A 77 -5.50 46.05 -47.46
C PHE A 77 -4.17 46.24 -46.71
N ARG A 78 -3.39 47.28 -47.05
CA ARG A 78 -2.11 47.65 -46.40
C ARG A 78 -2.25 48.27 -45.00
N GLY A 79 -3.45 48.61 -44.55
CA GLY A 79 -3.68 49.21 -43.23
C GLY A 79 -4.00 48.18 -42.13
N GLY A 80 -3.06 47.94 -41.21
CA GLY A 80 -3.32 47.40 -39.85
C GLY A 80 -3.62 45.90 -39.70
N THR A 81 -4.00 45.17 -40.76
CA THR A 81 -4.34 43.74 -40.64
C THR A 81 -3.14 42.79 -40.40
N PRO A 82 -1.91 43.00 -40.95
CA PRO A 82 -0.80 42.06 -40.74
C PRO A 82 -0.13 42.17 -39.37
N GLU A 83 -0.12 43.37 -38.79
CA GLU A 83 0.53 43.71 -37.52
C GLU A 83 -0.32 43.25 -36.33
N THR A 84 -1.64 43.42 -36.40
CA THR A 84 -2.59 42.94 -35.40
C THR A 84 -2.58 41.40 -35.30
N ILE A 85 -2.53 40.68 -36.42
CA ILE A 85 -2.43 39.21 -36.42
C ILE A 85 -1.08 38.76 -35.82
N ALA A 86 0.02 39.45 -36.10
CA ALA A 86 1.32 39.13 -35.51
C ALA A 86 1.32 39.29 -33.97
N LEU A 87 0.74 40.38 -33.48
CA LEU A 87 0.59 40.63 -32.04
C LEU A 87 -0.25 39.54 -31.36
N VAL A 88 -1.39 39.16 -31.95
CA VAL A 88 -2.25 38.08 -31.43
C VAL A 88 -1.50 36.75 -31.36
N ILE A 89 -0.71 36.40 -32.37
CA ILE A 89 0.10 35.18 -32.37
C ILE A 89 1.16 35.21 -31.26
N SER A 90 1.84 36.34 -31.06
CA SER A 90 2.82 36.50 -29.98
C SER A 90 2.18 36.37 -28.59
N ILE A 91 0.99 36.92 -28.38
CA ILE A 91 0.24 36.75 -27.12
C ILE A 91 -0.15 35.29 -26.91
N LEU A 92 -0.67 34.61 -27.95
CA LEU A 92 -1.05 33.19 -27.87
C LEU A 92 0.16 32.29 -27.58
N MET A 93 1.30 32.55 -28.22
CA MET A 93 2.57 31.84 -27.96
C MET A 93 3.05 32.05 -26.52
N LEU A 94 3.05 33.29 -26.03
CA LEU A 94 3.45 33.61 -24.66
C LEU A 94 2.54 32.92 -23.64
N CYS A 95 1.21 32.96 -23.85
CA CYS A 95 0.24 32.24 -23.01
C CYS A 95 0.47 30.73 -23.04
N GLY A 96 0.69 30.15 -24.23
CA GLY A 96 0.99 28.72 -24.39
C GLY A 96 2.22 28.28 -23.58
N VAL A 97 3.32 29.03 -23.68
CA VAL A 97 4.56 28.74 -22.94
C VAL A 97 4.36 28.86 -21.42
N VAL A 98 3.63 29.88 -20.94
CA VAL A 98 3.36 30.06 -19.51
C VAL A 98 2.52 28.92 -18.94
N LEU A 99 1.54 28.42 -19.71
CA LEU A 99 0.71 27.28 -19.31
C LEU A 99 1.50 25.98 -19.27
N ILE A 100 2.35 25.73 -20.28
CA ILE A 100 3.22 24.54 -20.32
C ILE A 100 4.19 24.54 -19.13
N ARG A 101 4.77 25.69 -18.77
CA ARG A 101 5.64 25.81 -17.59
C ARG A 101 4.92 25.43 -16.29
N ARG A 102 3.73 26.00 -16.05
CA ARG A 102 2.93 25.68 -14.84
C ARG A 102 2.57 24.20 -14.80
N TYR A 103 2.28 23.64 -15.96
CA TYR A 103 1.94 22.24 -16.12
C TYR A 103 3.12 21.31 -15.78
N PHE A 104 4.31 21.56 -16.32
CA PHE A 104 5.50 20.76 -16.04
C PHE A 104 5.88 20.76 -14.55
N ILE A 105 5.81 21.93 -13.90
CA ILE A 105 6.05 22.06 -12.46
C ILE A 105 5.06 21.21 -11.66
N HIS A 106 3.80 21.10 -12.10
CA HIS A 106 2.81 20.29 -11.40
C HIS A 106 3.05 18.79 -11.58
N GLN A 107 3.51 18.33 -12.75
CA GLN A 107 3.80 16.91 -12.99
C GLN A 107 5.00 16.40 -12.18
N ASN A 108 6.11 17.13 -12.19
CA ASN A 108 7.28 16.72 -11.40
C ASN A 108 6.94 16.60 -9.90
N ARG A 109 6.05 17.46 -9.39
CA ARG A 109 5.58 17.36 -8.00
C ARG A 109 4.76 16.10 -7.73
N GLN A 110 4.06 15.54 -8.71
CA GLN A 110 3.29 14.30 -8.52
C GLN A 110 4.21 13.09 -8.48
N GLU A 111 5.23 13.04 -9.33
CA GLU A 111 6.25 11.98 -9.30
C GLU A 111 7.03 12.02 -7.99
N GLU A 112 7.43 13.21 -7.52
CA GLU A 112 8.08 13.37 -6.21
C GLU A 112 7.19 12.89 -5.07
N ARG A 113 5.90 13.24 -5.07
CA ARG A 113 4.93 12.78 -4.06
C ARG A 113 4.74 11.27 -4.09
N LEU A 114 4.69 10.69 -5.28
CA LEU A 114 4.53 9.24 -5.44
C LEU A 114 5.77 8.52 -4.87
N LEU A 115 6.97 8.97 -5.25
CA LEU A 115 8.22 8.41 -4.74
C LEU A 115 8.34 8.58 -3.23
N GLU A 116 7.92 9.72 -2.68
CA GLU A 116 7.90 9.95 -1.24
C GLU A 116 6.89 9.03 -0.54
N SER A 117 5.70 8.83 -1.13
CA SER A 117 4.70 7.90 -0.60
C SER A 117 5.16 6.45 -0.65
N GLU A 118 5.87 6.04 -1.69
CA GLU A 118 6.44 4.71 -1.84
C GLU A 118 7.52 4.47 -0.79
N LYS A 119 8.41 5.46 -0.57
CA LYS A 119 9.41 5.41 0.51
C LYS A 119 8.77 5.34 1.90
N ARG A 120 7.72 6.14 2.14
CA ARG A 120 6.95 6.09 3.40
C ARG A 120 6.32 4.72 3.59
N TYR A 121 5.69 4.19 2.55
CA TYR A 121 5.04 2.89 2.58
C TYR A 121 6.05 1.78 2.89
N LYS A 122 7.20 1.78 2.21
CA LYS A 122 8.28 0.83 2.47
C LYS A 122 8.80 0.93 3.90
N THR A 123 9.10 2.15 4.37
CA THR A 123 9.57 2.36 5.75
C THR A 123 8.56 1.86 6.78
N LEU A 124 7.27 2.13 6.56
CA LEU A 124 6.21 1.67 7.45
C LEU A 124 6.06 0.14 7.40
N SER A 125 6.14 -0.45 6.21
CA SER A 125 6.11 -1.90 6.02
C SER A 125 7.26 -2.57 6.78
N ASP A 126 8.49 -2.08 6.61
CA ASP A 126 9.67 -2.60 7.30
C ASP A 126 9.53 -2.48 8.83
N GLN A 127 8.99 -1.36 9.33
CA GLN A 127 8.73 -1.16 10.75
C GLN A 127 7.65 -2.10 11.30
N LEU A 128 6.59 -2.35 10.52
CA LEU A 128 5.53 -3.28 10.91
C LEU A 128 6.06 -4.72 10.94
N GLU A 129 6.85 -5.11 9.96
CA GLU A 129 7.48 -6.43 9.91
C GLU A 129 8.40 -6.65 11.12
N GLN A 130 9.27 -5.69 11.43
CA GLN A 130 10.10 -5.73 12.63
C GLN A 130 9.27 -5.85 13.92
N ARG A 131 8.22 -5.04 14.06
CA ARG A 131 7.36 -5.10 15.24
C ARG A 131 6.63 -6.43 15.35
N VAL A 132 6.17 -6.99 14.22
CA VAL A 132 5.53 -8.32 14.21
C VAL A 132 6.54 -9.39 14.63
N GLU A 133 7.77 -9.35 14.13
CA GLU A 133 8.81 -10.29 14.51
C GLU A 133 9.16 -10.19 16.00
N GLU A 134 9.38 -8.97 16.52
CA GLU A 134 9.64 -8.72 17.94
C GLU A 134 8.53 -9.27 18.84
N ARG A 135 7.27 -8.94 18.51
CA ARG A 135 6.12 -9.39 19.30
C ARG A 135 5.89 -10.90 19.18
N THR A 136 6.16 -11.49 18.02
CA THR A 136 6.10 -12.94 17.83
C THR A 136 7.13 -13.64 18.71
N ARG A 137 8.36 -13.12 18.75
CA ARG A 137 9.43 -13.65 19.59
C ARG A 137 9.11 -13.52 21.08
N GLU A 138 8.56 -12.39 21.50
CA GLU A 138 8.11 -12.18 22.89
C GLU A 138 6.99 -13.13 23.29
N LEU A 139 6.02 -13.36 22.40
CA LEU A 139 4.94 -14.34 22.61
C LEU A 139 5.48 -15.76 22.72
N GLN A 140 6.40 -16.16 21.83
CA GLN A 140 7.04 -17.48 21.89
C GLN A 140 7.79 -17.70 23.21
N ASN A 141 8.57 -16.70 23.66
CA ASN A 141 9.26 -16.77 24.94
C ASN A 141 8.26 -16.90 26.11
N THR A 142 7.19 -16.11 26.10
CA THR A 142 6.15 -16.15 27.13
C THR A 142 5.46 -17.52 27.18
N ILE A 143 5.16 -18.10 26.01
CA ILE A 143 4.58 -19.44 25.91
C ILE A 143 5.52 -20.48 26.49
N GLN A 144 6.82 -20.43 26.16
CA GLN A 144 7.82 -21.35 26.70
C GLN A 144 7.91 -21.25 28.22
N THR A 145 7.98 -20.04 28.78
CA THR A 145 8.01 -19.83 30.23
C THR A 145 6.72 -20.34 30.90
N LEU A 146 5.56 -20.11 30.29
CA LEU A 146 4.29 -20.61 30.80
C LEU A 146 4.22 -22.14 30.78
N GLN A 147 4.72 -22.78 29.72
CA GLN A 147 4.79 -24.23 29.62
C GLN A 147 5.72 -24.83 30.69
N GLU A 148 6.89 -24.21 30.89
CA GLU A 148 7.82 -24.63 31.94
C GLU A 148 7.20 -24.48 33.34
N CYS A 149 6.56 -23.34 33.62
CA CYS A 149 5.86 -23.10 34.88
C CYS A 149 4.73 -24.12 35.12
N ARG A 150 3.94 -24.43 34.07
CA ARG A 150 2.90 -25.48 34.14
C ARG A 150 3.48 -26.83 34.46
N ARG A 151 4.59 -27.22 33.82
CA ARG A 151 5.28 -28.48 34.08
C ARG A 151 5.77 -28.55 35.53
N ILE A 152 6.46 -27.52 36.00
CA ILE A 152 6.95 -27.43 37.40
C ILE A 152 5.78 -27.55 38.39
N LYS A 153 4.67 -26.86 38.13
CA LYS A 153 3.47 -26.93 38.97
C LYS A 153 2.87 -28.34 39.00
N SER A 154 2.78 -29.00 37.84
CA SER A 154 2.28 -30.38 37.74
C SER A 154 3.19 -31.37 38.49
N ASP A 155 4.51 -31.27 38.29
CA ASP A 155 5.49 -32.12 38.96
C ASP A 155 5.46 -31.92 40.49
N PHE A 156 5.35 -30.67 40.95
CA PHE A 156 5.21 -30.35 42.37
C PHE A 156 3.95 -30.97 42.98
N LEU A 157 2.78 -30.78 42.34
CA LEU A 157 1.53 -31.31 42.83
C LEU A 157 1.50 -32.84 42.86
N GLY A 158 2.04 -33.49 41.82
CA GLY A 158 2.18 -34.94 41.77
C GLY A 158 3.02 -35.48 42.92
N ARG A 159 4.15 -34.83 43.24
CA ARG A 159 5.01 -35.20 44.38
C ARG A 159 4.30 -35.02 45.72
N MET A 160 3.70 -33.85 45.94
CA MET A 160 2.96 -33.55 47.17
C MET A 160 1.81 -34.55 47.39
N SER A 161 1.10 -34.95 46.32
CA SER A 161 0.09 -36.00 46.40
C SER A 161 0.64 -37.30 46.97
N HIS A 162 1.72 -37.82 46.37
CA HIS A 162 2.32 -39.07 46.82
C HIS A 162 2.80 -39.02 48.27
N GLU A 163 3.37 -37.88 48.69
CA GLU A 163 3.81 -37.67 50.07
C GLU A 163 2.64 -37.57 51.05
N LEU A 164 1.48 -37.05 50.63
CA LEU A 164 0.26 -36.96 51.45
C LEU A 164 -0.56 -38.26 51.49
N ARG A 165 -0.58 -39.05 50.41
CA ARG A 165 -1.31 -40.33 50.37
C ARG A 165 -0.78 -41.32 51.40
N THR A 166 0.54 -41.38 51.58
CA THR A 166 1.19 -42.32 52.50
C THR A 166 0.74 -42.15 53.97
N PRO A 167 0.83 -40.96 54.59
CA PRO A 167 0.35 -40.73 55.94
C PRO A 167 -1.17 -40.84 56.04
N LEU A 168 -1.94 -40.40 55.03
CA LEU A 168 -3.40 -40.54 55.03
C LEU A 168 -3.86 -42.00 54.99
N ASN A 169 -3.24 -42.82 54.13
CA ASN A 169 -3.50 -44.26 54.08
C ASN A 169 -3.13 -44.94 55.41
N SER A 170 -2.10 -44.44 56.09
CA SER A 170 -1.73 -44.93 57.42
C SER A 170 -2.82 -44.59 58.45
N VAL A 171 -3.33 -43.36 58.45
CA VAL A 171 -4.45 -42.95 59.32
C VAL A 171 -5.70 -43.78 59.04
N ILE A 172 -6.07 -43.95 57.77
CA ILE A 172 -7.21 -44.79 57.35
C ILE A 172 -7.01 -46.23 57.84
N GLY A 173 -5.83 -46.81 57.63
CA GLY A 173 -5.51 -48.18 58.03
C GLY A 173 -5.55 -48.39 59.54
N PHE A 174 -4.95 -47.49 60.33
CA PHE A 174 -5.00 -47.58 61.79
C PHE A 174 -6.42 -47.37 62.33
N SER A 175 -7.17 -46.42 61.79
CA SER A 175 -8.58 -46.24 62.14
C SER A 175 -9.40 -47.49 61.82
N ASP A 176 -9.17 -48.14 60.68
CA ASP A 176 -9.85 -49.38 60.29
C ASP A 176 -9.50 -50.55 61.22
N VAL A 177 -8.22 -50.73 61.58
CA VAL A 177 -7.78 -51.74 62.56
C VAL A 177 -8.48 -51.55 63.91
N LEU A 178 -8.56 -50.31 64.40
CA LEU A 178 -9.24 -49.96 65.65
C LEU A 178 -10.76 -50.21 65.58
N LEU A 179 -11.41 -49.85 64.46
CA LEU A 179 -12.85 -50.04 64.27
C LEU A 179 -13.25 -51.52 64.16
N ASN A 180 -12.36 -52.35 63.61
CA ASN A 180 -12.54 -53.80 63.51
C ASN A 180 -12.21 -54.54 64.81
N GLY A 181 -11.82 -53.83 65.89
CA GLY A 181 -11.56 -54.40 67.21
C GLY A 181 -10.30 -55.27 67.28
N MET A 182 -9.40 -55.18 66.30
CA MET A 182 -8.18 -56.01 66.24
C MET A 182 -7.16 -55.65 67.33
N ASP A 183 -7.19 -54.40 67.83
CA ASP A 183 -6.36 -53.90 68.95
C ASP A 183 -7.15 -53.75 70.27
N GLY A 184 -8.34 -54.35 70.35
CA GLY A 184 -9.21 -54.33 71.54
C GLY A 184 -10.55 -53.64 71.32
N GLU A 185 -11.47 -53.77 72.29
CA GLU A 185 -12.80 -53.17 72.22
C GLU A 185 -12.75 -51.66 72.52
N LEU A 186 -13.36 -50.87 71.63
CA LEU A 186 -13.58 -49.44 71.83
C LEU A 186 -14.87 -49.18 72.62
N THR A 187 -14.86 -48.18 73.49
CA THR A 187 -16.12 -47.64 74.05
C THR A 187 -16.97 -47.02 72.95
N SER A 188 -18.27 -46.84 73.21
CA SER A 188 -19.19 -46.26 72.23
C SER A 188 -18.79 -44.85 71.77
N GLU A 189 -18.19 -44.05 72.64
CA GLU A 189 -17.72 -42.69 72.33
C GLU A 189 -16.43 -42.73 71.49
N GLN A 190 -15.44 -43.53 71.89
CA GLN A 190 -14.20 -43.74 71.13
C GLN A 190 -14.47 -44.27 69.72
N LYS A 191 -15.40 -45.22 69.57
CA LYS A 191 -15.78 -45.74 68.26
C LYS A 191 -16.28 -44.62 67.33
N LYS A 192 -17.11 -43.73 67.87
CA LYS A 192 -17.68 -42.61 67.12
C LYS A 192 -16.60 -41.60 66.69
N ASP A 193 -15.63 -41.34 67.55
CA ASP A 193 -14.50 -40.47 67.24
C ASP A 193 -13.60 -41.09 66.15
N VAL A 194 -13.30 -42.39 66.24
CA VAL A 194 -12.48 -43.09 65.23
C VAL A 194 -13.21 -43.17 63.88
N GLU A 195 -14.53 -43.40 63.85
CA GLU A 195 -15.34 -43.31 62.62
C GLU A 195 -15.23 -41.92 61.98
N MET A 196 -15.27 -40.86 62.79
CA MET A 196 -15.13 -39.49 62.29
C MET A 196 -13.73 -39.22 61.72
N ILE A 197 -12.67 -39.72 62.36
CA ILE A 197 -11.29 -39.64 61.85
C ILE A 197 -11.18 -40.39 60.51
N PHE A 198 -11.70 -41.60 60.44
CA PHE A 198 -11.68 -42.45 59.24
C PHE A 198 -12.35 -41.75 58.05
N HIS A 199 -13.59 -41.28 58.23
CA HIS A 199 -14.32 -40.58 57.17
C HIS A 199 -13.66 -39.27 56.75
N SER A 200 -13.08 -38.52 57.71
CA SER A 200 -12.35 -37.28 57.40
C SER A 200 -11.09 -37.54 56.58
N ALA A 201 -10.34 -38.59 56.89
CA ALA A 201 -9.15 -38.98 56.14
C ALA A 201 -9.49 -39.45 54.73
N GLN A 202 -10.55 -40.25 54.56
CA GLN A 202 -11.05 -40.64 53.23
C GLN A 202 -11.49 -39.45 52.40
N HIS A 203 -12.23 -38.51 53.00
CA HIS A 203 -12.69 -37.32 52.30
C HIS A 203 -11.52 -36.42 51.86
N LEU A 204 -10.49 -36.26 52.71
CA LEU A 204 -9.30 -35.49 52.35
C LEU A 204 -8.51 -36.14 51.20
N LEU A 205 -8.41 -37.47 51.19
CA LEU A 205 -7.77 -38.21 50.10
C LEU A 205 -8.50 -37.97 48.76
N GLN A 206 -9.84 -38.02 48.77
CA GLN A 206 -10.65 -37.73 47.59
C GLN A 206 -10.45 -36.29 47.08
N LEU A 207 -10.46 -35.31 47.99
CA LEU A 207 -10.20 -33.90 47.66
C LEU A 207 -8.82 -33.70 47.01
N ILE A 208 -7.80 -34.39 47.50
CA ILE A 208 -6.46 -34.34 46.91
C ILE A 208 -6.47 -34.91 45.49
N ASP A 209 -7.13 -36.04 45.29
CA ASP A 209 -7.24 -36.68 43.96
C ASP A 209 -8.02 -35.80 42.97
N ASP A 210 -9.14 -35.20 43.38
CA ASP A 210 -9.94 -34.29 42.55
C ASP A 210 -9.13 -33.07 42.09
N ILE A 211 -8.35 -32.47 43.00
CA ILE A 211 -7.48 -31.32 42.69
C ILE A 211 -6.39 -31.71 41.69
N LEU A 212 -5.77 -32.88 41.85
CA LEU A 212 -4.73 -33.35 40.94
C LEU A 212 -5.26 -33.61 39.54
N ASP A 213 -6.43 -34.23 39.46
CA ASP A 213 -7.06 -34.51 38.18
C ASP A 213 -7.38 -33.20 37.45
N GLN A 214 -7.90 -32.18 38.14
CA GLN A 214 -8.10 -30.86 37.55
C GLN A 214 -6.81 -30.30 36.91
N TYR A 215 -5.68 -30.37 37.61
CA TYR A 215 -4.40 -29.84 37.11
C TYR A 215 -3.75 -30.69 36.01
N ARG A 216 -3.97 -32.01 35.99
CA ARG A 216 -3.53 -32.88 34.88
C ARG A 216 -4.25 -32.54 33.58
N HIS A 217 -5.55 -32.24 33.65
CA HIS A 217 -6.34 -31.82 32.47
C HIS A 217 -5.88 -30.45 31.92
N GLU A 218 -5.49 -29.51 32.78
CA GLU A 218 -4.95 -28.20 32.36
C GLU A 218 -3.57 -28.31 31.70
N SER A 219 -2.79 -29.33 32.06
CA SER A 219 -1.43 -29.55 31.54
C SER A 219 -1.41 -30.35 30.23
N GLY A 220 -2.43 -31.18 29.97
CA GLY A 220 -2.54 -32.03 28.78
C GLY A 220 -3.16 -31.37 27.54
N LYS A 221 -3.67 -30.13 27.64
CA LYS A 221 -4.05 -29.34 26.46
C LYS A 221 -2.80 -28.73 25.82
N GLU A 222 -2.01 -29.58 25.18
CA GLU A 222 -1.16 -29.13 24.08
C GLU A 222 -2.10 -28.63 22.98
N THR A 223 -2.15 -27.32 22.82
CA THR A 223 -2.87 -26.67 21.73
C THR A 223 -2.41 -27.25 20.40
N PRO A 224 -3.33 -27.61 19.48
CA PRO A 224 -2.96 -28.03 18.14
C PRO A 224 -2.00 -27.04 17.51
N ASP A 225 -0.91 -27.57 16.96
CA ASP A 225 0.08 -26.89 16.13
C ASP A 225 -0.57 -25.83 15.23
N ALA A 226 -0.28 -24.55 15.52
CA ALA A 226 -0.66 -23.41 14.68
C ALA A 226 0.16 -23.36 13.37
N GLY A 227 0.82 -24.46 12.98
CA GLY A 227 1.59 -24.62 11.74
C GLY A 227 0.77 -24.93 10.48
N LYS A 228 -0.57 -24.95 10.53
CA LYS A 228 -1.42 -25.13 9.33
C LYS A 228 -2.60 -24.15 9.29
N ALA A 229 -2.36 -22.86 9.46
CA ALA A 229 -3.21 -21.87 8.79
C ALA A 229 -2.82 -21.90 7.30
N GLY A 230 -3.59 -22.61 6.48
CA GLY A 230 -3.41 -22.64 5.04
C GLY A 230 -3.29 -21.22 4.50
N SER A 231 -2.31 -21.00 3.60
CA SER A 231 -2.19 -19.74 2.87
C SER A 231 -3.56 -19.38 2.28
N PRO A 232 -4.00 -18.11 2.38
CA PRO A 232 -5.20 -17.69 1.68
C PRO A 232 -4.92 -17.83 0.19
N GLU A 233 -5.59 -18.79 -0.45
CA GLU A 233 -5.63 -18.93 -1.90
C GLU A 233 -6.22 -17.63 -2.45
N ILE A 234 -5.39 -16.85 -3.14
CA ILE A 234 -5.79 -15.66 -3.87
C ILE A 234 -6.46 -16.15 -5.16
N PRO A 235 -7.74 -15.87 -5.42
CA PRO A 235 -8.39 -16.29 -6.66
C PRO A 235 -7.70 -15.65 -7.88
N ASP A 236 -7.24 -16.51 -8.81
CA ASP A 236 -6.64 -16.17 -10.10
C ASP A 236 -7.71 -15.68 -11.10
N ASP A 237 -8.45 -14.63 -10.73
CA ASP A 237 -9.57 -14.12 -11.50
C ASP A 237 -9.26 -12.71 -12.02
N VAL A 238 -8.17 -12.55 -12.78
CA VAL A 238 -7.98 -11.39 -13.65
C VAL A 238 -7.41 -11.82 -14.99
N HIS A 239 -8.31 -12.17 -15.91
CA HIS A 239 -8.09 -12.06 -17.36
C HIS A 239 -9.33 -11.48 -18.04
#